data_AF-A0A7K3NQ83-F1
#
_entry.id   AF-A0A7K3NQ83-F1
#
_cell.length_a   1.000
_cell.length_b   1.000
_cell.length_c   1.000
_cell.angle_alpha   90.00
_cell.angle_beta   90.00
_cell.angle_gamma   90.00
#
_symmetry.space_group_name_H-M   'P 1'
#
loop_
_entity.id
_entity.type
_entity.pdbx_description
1 polymer ?
#
loop_
_entity_poly.entity_id
_entity_poly.type
_entity_poly.pdbx_seq_one_letter_code
_entity_poly.pdbx_strand_id
1 'polypeptide(L)'
;AGESAVHSHMTNTLNTPVEALEYAYPLLVREYGLRRGSGGQGAHRGGEGLTREVEFLGPTEVTVLSDRRVHAPYGLAGGAPGATGRNVLITGGEARELPGKCHFAAAPGDRLRVETPGGGGYGYYLYNIAKFE
;
A
#
# COMPACT_ATOMS: atom_id res chain seq x y z
N ALA A 1 4.10 -19.00 3.30
CA ALA A 1 4.01 -17.54 3.52
C ALA A 1 2.74 -17.05 2.86
N GLY A 2 2.16 -15.94 3.32
CA GLY A 2 0.99 -15.33 2.69
C GLY A 2 1.31 -14.80 1.29
N GLU A 3 0.32 -14.84 0.41
CA GLU A 3 0.44 -14.35 -0.96
C GLU A 3 0.59 -12.83 -0.98
N SER A 4 1.48 -12.32 -1.84
CA SER A 4 1.79 -10.88 -1.91
C SER A 4 0.98 -10.19 -3.00
N ALA A 5 0.83 -8.87 -2.90
CA ALA A 5 0.11 -8.05 -3.88
C ALA A 5 -1.35 -8.49 -4.16
N VAL A 6 -2.00 -9.18 -3.21
CA VAL A 6 -3.38 -9.63 -3.37
C VAL A 6 -4.35 -8.55 -2.97
N HIS A 7 -5.30 -8.27 -3.86
CA HIS A 7 -6.45 -7.43 -3.58
C HIS A 7 -7.63 -8.31 -3.16
N SER A 8 -7.87 -8.46 -1.86
CA SER A 8 -8.86 -9.45 -1.35
C SER A 8 -10.28 -8.91 -1.14
N HIS A 9 -10.49 -7.59 -1.07
CA HIS A 9 -11.76 -7.00 -0.59
C HIS A 9 -12.59 -6.23 -1.63
N MET A 10 -12.07 -5.96 -2.84
CA MET A 10 -12.87 -5.46 -3.97
C MET A 10 -12.97 -6.56 -5.02
N THR A 11 -13.98 -7.42 -4.89
CA THR A 11 -14.13 -8.66 -5.67
C THR A 11 -14.60 -8.47 -7.12
N ASN A 12 -14.51 -7.26 -7.69
CA ASN A 12 -14.88 -7.03 -9.09
C ASN A 12 -14.01 -6.02 -9.84
N THR A 13 -12.79 -5.77 -9.37
CA THR A 13 -11.82 -4.91 -10.06
C THR A 13 -10.53 -5.67 -10.26
N LEU A 14 -10.26 -6.03 -11.51
CA LEU A 14 -8.96 -6.54 -11.91
C LEU A 14 -7.92 -5.44 -11.75
N ASN A 15 -6.66 -5.83 -11.53
CA ASN A 15 -5.57 -4.87 -11.52
C ASN A 15 -5.41 -4.22 -12.90
N THR A 16 -5.84 -2.97 -13.07
CA THR A 16 -5.73 -2.24 -14.35
C THR A 16 -4.28 -2.24 -14.82
N PRO A 17 -3.99 -2.70 -16.05
CA PRO A 17 -2.66 -2.60 -16.65
C PRO A 17 -2.17 -1.15 -16.67
N VAL A 18 -0.86 -0.96 -16.52
CA VAL A 18 -0.24 0.38 -16.52
C VAL A 18 -0.52 1.09 -17.84
N GLU A 19 -0.35 0.39 -18.95
CA GLU A 19 -0.56 0.90 -20.30
C GLU A 19 -2.01 1.37 -20.51
N ALA A 20 -2.97 0.63 -19.97
CA ALA A 20 -4.38 1.00 -20.06
C ALA A 20 -4.70 2.25 -19.21
N LEU A 21 -4.07 2.39 -18.04
CA LEU A 21 -4.24 3.55 -17.16
C LEU A 21 -3.65 4.83 -17.80
N GLU A 22 -2.43 4.73 -18.33
CA GLU A 22 -1.72 5.85 -18.98
C GLU A 22 -2.35 6.24 -20.31
N TYR A 23 -2.98 5.29 -21.02
CA TYR A 23 -3.76 5.59 -22.22
C TYR A 23 -5.05 6.34 -21.89
N ALA A 24 -5.74 5.95 -20.81
CA ALA A 24 -7.06 6.46 -20.48
C ALA A 24 -7.03 7.82 -19.75
N TYR A 25 -5.96 8.11 -19.01
CA TYR A 25 -5.87 9.30 -18.16
C TYR A 25 -4.54 10.02 -18.36
N PRO A 26 -4.47 11.35 -18.13
CA PRO A 26 -3.23 12.11 -18.17
C PRO A 26 -2.39 11.81 -16.91
N LEU A 27 -1.94 10.57 -16.77
CA LEU A 27 -1.18 10.04 -15.65
C LEU A 27 0.05 9.30 -16.19
N LEU A 28 1.11 9.25 -15.39
CA LEU A 28 2.28 8.41 -15.65
C LEU A 28 2.59 7.57 -14.41
N VAL A 29 2.70 6.26 -14.55
CA VAL A 29 3.04 5.36 -13.44
C VAL A 29 4.55 5.37 -13.25
N ARG A 30 4.98 5.92 -12.12
CA ARG A 30 6.41 6.02 -11.76
C ARG A 30 6.93 4.77 -11.04
N GLU A 31 6.08 4.15 -10.22
CA GLU A 31 6.41 2.93 -9.51
C GLU A 31 5.19 2.03 -9.43
N TYR A 32 5.40 0.75 -9.72
CA TYR A 32 4.46 -0.29 -9.36
C TYR A 32 5.24 -1.54 -8.94
N GLY A 33 5.31 -1.80 -7.63
CA GLY A 33 6.08 -2.91 -7.11
C GLY A 33 5.65 -3.38 -5.73
N LEU A 34 6.26 -4.47 -5.27
CA LEU A 34 6.06 -4.98 -3.93
C LEU A 34 6.63 -4.02 -2.88
N ARG A 35 5.83 -3.73 -1.85
CA ARG A 35 6.26 -2.98 -0.67
C ARG A 35 6.99 -3.91 0.29
N ARG A 36 8.24 -4.25 -0.01
CA ARG A 36 9.04 -5.23 0.73
C ARG A 36 9.12 -4.89 2.23
N GLY A 37 8.95 -5.90 3.09
CA GLY A 37 9.00 -5.74 4.55
C GLY A 37 7.71 -5.20 5.18
N SER A 38 6.65 -5.06 4.41
CA SER A 38 5.30 -4.71 4.90
C SER A 38 4.56 -5.89 5.52
N GLY A 39 4.87 -7.13 5.13
CA GLY A 39 4.26 -8.33 5.67
C GLY A 39 4.66 -8.58 7.13
N GLY A 40 3.68 -8.93 7.96
CA GLY A 40 3.87 -9.25 9.37
C GLY A 40 4.70 -10.51 9.55
N GLN A 41 5.57 -10.51 10.56
CA GLN A 41 6.45 -11.64 10.85
C GLN A 41 5.70 -12.78 11.54
N GLY A 42 6.12 -14.02 11.28
CA GLY A 42 5.59 -15.22 11.92
C GLY A 42 6.24 -16.48 11.34
N ALA A 43 5.90 -17.66 11.89
CA ALA A 43 6.26 -18.93 11.27
C ALA A 43 5.80 -19.00 9.80
N HIS A 44 4.64 -18.39 9.52
CA HIS A 44 4.23 -18.01 8.18
C HIS A 44 4.12 -16.48 8.12
N ARG A 45 5.04 -15.86 7.39
CA ARG A 45 5.01 -14.42 7.14
C ARG A 45 3.73 -14.02 6.41
N GLY A 46 3.19 -12.86 6.75
CA GLY A 46 2.12 -12.21 5.98
C GLY A 46 2.63 -11.76 4.61
N GLY A 47 1.70 -11.62 3.66
CA GLY A 47 2.01 -11.16 2.31
C GLY A 47 2.44 -9.69 2.27
N GLU A 48 3.29 -9.36 1.30
CA GLU A 48 3.71 -7.98 1.06
C GLU A 48 2.60 -7.18 0.37
N GLY A 49 2.44 -5.92 0.77
CA GLY A 49 1.63 -4.94 0.07
C GLY A 49 2.30 -4.46 -1.22
N LEU A 50 1.75 -3.38 -1.78
CA LEU A 50 2.18 -2.74 -3.01
C LEU A 50 2.54 -1.28 -2.76
N THR A 51 3.55 -0.82 -3.47
CA THR A 51 3.72 0.59 -3.77
C THR A 51 3.18 0.85 -5.16
N ARG A 52 2.29 1.84 -5.28
CA ARG A 52 1.91 2.43 -6.56
C ARG A 52 2.15 3.92 -6.50
N GLU A 53 2.80 4.46 -7.51
CA GLU A 53 3.05 5.88 -7.60
C GLU A 53 2.68 6.40 -8.98
N VAL A 54 1.85 7.44 -9.00
CA VAL A 54 1.39 8.07 -10.23
C VAL A 54 1.75 9.55 -10.21
N GLU A 55 2.22 10.04 -11.34
CA GLU A 55 2.41 11.47 -11.61
C GLU A 55 1.24 11.98 -12.43
N PHE A 56 0.69 13.14 -12.04
CA PHE A 56 -0.37 13.81 -12.78
C PHE A 56 0.24 14.64 -13.91
N LEU A 57 -0.17 14.40 -15.15
CA LEU A 57 0.30 15.14 -16.33
C LEU A 57 -0.61 16.33 -16.68
N GLY A 58 -1.78 16.43 -16.03
CA GLY A 58 -2.76 17.49 -16.19
C GLY A 58 -3.42 17.86 -14.85
N PRO A 59 -4.09 19.02 -14.77
CA PRO A 59 -4.90 19.37 -13.60
C PRO A 59 -5.92 18.26 -13.31
N THR A 60 -5.91 17.72 -12.09
CA THR A 60 -6.69 16.53 -11.74
C THR A 60 -7.34 16.68 -10.37
N GLU A 61 -8.63 16.37 -10.25
CA GLU A 61 -9.28 16.19 -8.95
C GLU A 61 -9.14 14.74 -8.50
N VAL A 62 -8.68 14.54 -7.28
CA VAL A 62 -8.31 13.23 -6.76
C VAL A 62 -9.09 12.93 -5.50
N THR A 63 -9.76 11.77 -5.50
CA THR A 63 -10.37 11.21 -4.29
C THR A 63 -9.64 9.94 -3.90
N VAL A 64 -9.17 9.87 -2.67
CA VAL A 64 -8.56 8.67 -2.09
C VAL A 64 -9.56 8.03 -1.14
N LEU A 65 -9.86 6.75 -1.37
CA LEU A 65 -10.68 5.93 -0.49
C LEU A 65 -9.89 4.68 -0.11
N SER A 66 -9.39 4.66 1.13
CA SER A 66 -8.53 3.59 1.58
C SER A 66 -8.66 3.32 3.08
N ASP A 67 -8.60 2.05 3.45
CA ASP A 67 -8.69 1.58 4.83
C ASP A 67 -7.35 1.01 5.32
N ARG A 68 -7.29 0.52 6.57
CA ARG A 68 -6.06 0.00 7.20
C ARG A 68 -4.90 1.00 7.22
N ARG A 69 -5.23 2.29 7.38
CA ARG A 69 -4.27 3.40 7.52
C ARG A 69 -3.91 3.71 8.98
N VAL A 70 -4.81 3.37 9.91
CA VAL A 70 -4.60 3.53 11.36
C VAL A 70 -4.41 2.17 12.04
N HIS A 71 -5.28 1.21 11.73
CA HIS A 71 -5.21 -0.14 12.29
C HIS A 71 -4.62 -1.12 11.29
N ALA A 72 -3.48 -1.70 11.65
CA ALA A 72 -2.80 -2.72 10.87
C ALA A 72 -3.64 -3.99 10.71
N PRO A 73 -3.44 -4.78 9.64
CA PRO A 73 -3.85 -6.18 9.60
C PRO A 73 -3.14 -6.95 10.73
N TYR A 74 -3.92 -7.57 11.61
CA TYR A 74 -3.42 -8.25 12.80
C TYR A 74 -2.73 -9.56 12.44
N GLY A 75 -1.73 -9.94 13.24
CA GLY A 75 -1.17 -11.29 13.20
C GLY A 75 -1.99 -12.27 14.04
N LEU A 76 -1.78 -13.56 13.81
CA LEU A 76 -2.52 -14.66 14.46
C LEU A 76 -1.57 -15.66 15.12
N ALA A 77 -2.02 -16.28 16.21
CA ALA A 77 -1.29 -17.33 16.93
C ALA A 77 0.18 -16.95 17.27
N GLY A 78 0.42 -15.72 17.73
CA GLY A 78 1.76 -15.21 18.05
C GLY A 78 2.50 -14.55 16.89
N GLY A 79 1.89 -14.48 15.70
CA GLY A 79 2.39 -13.70 14.57
C GLY A 79 2.24 -12.19 14.81
N ALA A 80 3.16 -11.41 14.24
CA ALA A 80 3.16 -9.96 14.29
C ALA A 80 2.19 -9.34 13.27
N PRO A 81 1.64 -8.15 13.55
CA PRO A 81 0.84 -7.41 12.58
C PRO A 81 1.66 -7.02 11.34
N GLY A 82 0.98 -6.86 10.21
CA GLY A 82 1.57 -6.24 9.03
C GLY A 82 1.70 -4.72 9.20
N ALA A 83 2.38 -4.06 8.26
CA ALA A 83 2.42 -2.61 8.22
C ALA A 83 1.07 -2.02 7.78
N THR A 84 0.72 -0.86 8.33
CA THR A 84 -0.40 -0.04 7.83
C THR A 84 -0.09 0.48 6.43
N GLY A 85 -1.14 0.73 5.65
CA GLY A 85 -1.01 1.45 4.39
C GLY A 85 -0.73 2.93 4.61
N ARG A 86 -0.23 3.62 3.59
CA ARG A 86 0.07 5.05 3.60
C ARG A 86 -0.31 5.68 2.28
N ASN A 87 -0.69 6.95 2.31
CA ASN A 87 -0.92 7.76 1.12
C ASN A 87 -0.04 9.00 1.24
N VAL A 88 0.76 9.32 0.23
CA VAL A 88 1.70 10.44 0.27
C VAL A 88 1.54 11.25 -1.01
N LEU A 89 1.24 12.53 -0.87
CA LEU A 89 1.28 13.51 -1.96
C LEU A 89 2.67 14.14 -1.99
N ILE A 90 3.28 14.19 -3.17
CA ILE A 90 4.58 14.81 -3.41
C ILE A 90 4.38 15.97 -4.37
N THR A 91 4.64 17.20 -3.91
CA THR A 91 4.48 18.44 -4.68
C THR A 91 5.78 19.20 -4.66
N GLY A 92 6.35 19.50 -5.83
CA GLY A 92 7.64 20.19 -5.92
C GLY A 92 8.81 19.47 -5.20
N GLY A 93 8.69 18.16 -4.99
CA GLY A 93 9.65 17.36 -4.22
C GLY A 93 9.36 17.25 -2.72
N GLU A 94 8.40 18.00 -2.19
CA GLU A 94 7.99 17.92 -0.79
C GLU A 94 6.93 16.83 -0.58
N ALA A 95 7.18 15.91 0.35
CA ALA A 95 6.28 14.80 0.65
C ALA A 95 5.37 15.12 1.85
N ARG A 96 4.06 14.97 1.67
CA ARG A 96 3.03 15.15 2.71
C ARG A 96 2.15 13.91 2.82
N GLU A 97 2.01 13.38 4.02
CA GLU A 97 1.12 12.25 4.29
C GLU A 97 -0.35 12.69 4.24
N LEU A 98 -1.18 11.89 3.59
CA LEU A 98 -2.61 12.09 3.45
C LEU A 98 -3.38 11.08 4.31
N PRO A 99 -4.57 11.44 4.82
CA PRO A 99 -5.42 10.50 5.53
C PRO A 99 -5.94 9.40 4.59
N GLY A 100 -6.56 8.37 5.16
CA GLY A 100 -7.10 7.25 4.37
C GLY A 100 -8.24 7.64 3.45
N LYS A 101 -8.99 8.68 3.79
CA LYS A 101 -10.11 9.21 3.02
C LYS A 101 -9.96 10.72 2.88
N CYS A 102 -9.77 11.21 1.66
CA CYS A 102 -9.66 12.63 1.37
C CYS A 102 -9.92 12.95 -0.09
N HIS A 103 -10.10 14.24 -0.34
CA HIS A 103 -10.23 14.84 -1.66
C HIS A 103 -9.21 15.99 -1.79
N PHE A 104 -8.58 16.13 -2.95
CA PHE A 104 -7.66 17.25 -3.24
C PHE A 104 -7.51 17.46 -4.75
N ALA A 105 -7.17 18.69 -5.14
CA ALA A 105 -6.73 19.02 -6.48
C ALA A 105 -5.21 18.81 -6.62
N ALA A 106 -4.78 18.21 -7.73
CA ALA A 106 -3.39 18.00 -8.10
C ALA A 106 -3.02 18.84 -9.33
N ALA A 107 -1.85 19.46 -9.29
CA ALA A 107 -1.26 20.16 -10.41
C ALA A 107 -0.42 19.21 -11.27
N PRO A 108 -0.17 19.55 -12.56
CA PRO A 108 0.79 18.81 -13.38
C PRO A 108 2.16 18.71 -12.70
N GLY A 109 2.74 17.51 -12.66
CA GLY A 109 3.99 17.19 -11.99
C GLY A 109 3.84 16.74 -10.53
N ASP A 110 2.68 16.94 -9.90
CA ASP A 110 2.41 16.35 -8.59
C ASP A 110 2.40 14.82 -8.68
N ARG A 111 2.80 14.15 -7.60
CA ARG A 111 2.82 12.68 -7.51
C ARG A 111 2.02 12.18 -6.33
N LEU A 112 1.16 11.19 -6.55
CA LEU A 112 0.51 10.45 -5.48
C LEU A 112 1.15 9.07 -5.34
N ARG A 113 1.74 8.81 -4.18
CA ARG A 113 2.25 7.50 -3.76
C ARG A 113 1.24 6.83 -2.83
N VAL A 114 0.75 5.66 -3.22
CA VAL A 114 -0.14 4.81 -2.44
C VAL A 114 0.61 3.54 -2.06
N GLU A 115 0.80 3.36 -0.75
CA GLU A 115 1.34 2.16 -0.14
C GLU A 115 0.20 1.34 0.46
N THR A 116 -0.05 0.14 -0.05
CA THR A 116 -1.08 -0.76 0.50
C THR A 116 -0.56 -1.46 1.76
N PRO A 117 -1.46 -1.82 2.72
CA PRO A 117 -1.05 -2.53 3.92
C PRO A 117 -0.49 -3.91 3.57
N GLY A 118 0.43 -4.40 4.41
CA GLY A 118 0.88 -5.80 4.37
C GLY A 118 -0.02 -6.71 5.20
N GLY A 119 -0.05 -8.00 4.88
CA GLY A 119 -0.80 -9.00 5.65
C GLY A 119 -0.18 -9.28 7.02
N GLY A 120 -0.98 -9.70 8.00
CA GLY A 120 -0.45 -10.16 9.30
C GLY A 120 0.22 -11.53 9.20
N GLY A 121 1.23 -11.75 10.03
CA GLY A 121 1.91 -13.05 10.14
C GLY A 121 1.11 -14.06 10.97
N TYR A 122 1.45 -15.34 10.82
CA TYR A 122 0.87 -16.44 11.59
C TYR A 122 1.97 -17.22 12.31
N GLY A 123 1.75 -17.56 13.59
CA GLY A 123 2.68 -18.35 14.39
C GLY A 123 3.88 -17.54 14.90
N TYR A 124 4.57 -18.04 15.93
CA TYR A 124 5.78 -17.41 16.45
C TYR A 124 6.94 -17.46 15.44
N TYR A 125 7.64 -16.34 15.29
CA TYR A 125 8.91 -16.28 14.56
C TYR A 125 10.07 -16.58 15.51
N LEU A 126 11.14 -17.25 15.05
CA LEU A 126 12.25 -17.74 15.89
C LEU A 126 12.85 -16.68 16.83
N TYR A 127 12.92 -15.42 16.39
CA TYR A 127 13.39 -14.31 17.23
C TYR A 127 12.49 -14.00 18.43
N ASN A 128 11.18 -14.29 18.33
CA ASN A 128 10.24 -14.08 19.42
C ASN A 128 10.31 -15.19 20.48
N ILE A 129 10.75 -16.39 20.11
CA ILE A 129 10.88 -17.51 21.07
C ILE A 129 12.00 -17.21 22.09
N ALA A 130 13.11 -16.62 21.63
CA ALA A 130 14.25 -16.26 22.49
C ALA A 130 13.98 -15.08 23.46
N LYS A 131 12.79 -14.46 23.43
CA LYS A 131 12.37 -13.44 24.40
C LYS A 131 11.47 -13.99 25.52
N PHE A 132 11.08 -15.26 25.45
CA PHE A 132 10.22 -15.93 26.43
C PHE A 132 10.98 -16.97 27.27
N GLU A 133 12.32 -16.98 27.21
CA GLU A 133 13.23 -17.62 28.19
C GLU A 133 13.97 -16.54 28.97
#